data_AF-A0A840ZMT8-F1
#
_entry.id   AF-A0A840ZMT8-F1
#
_cell.length_a   1.000
_cell.length_b   1.000
_cell.length_c   1.000
_cell.angle_alpha   90.00
_cell.angle_beta   90.00
_cell.angle_gamma   90.00
#
_symmetry.space_group_name_H-M   'P 1'
#
loop_
_entity.id
_entity.type
_entity.pdbx_description
1 polymer ?
#
loop_
_entity_poly.entity_id
_entity_poly.type
_entity_poly.pdbx_seq_one_letter_code
_entity_poly.pdbx_strand_id
1 'polypeptide(L)' 'MKQATIDQIALGAARCAEEIIVEEHPGGAAQRQAKLQAMFAEWIEHAVNREVRNARRRVERWRA' A
#
# COMPACT_ATOMS: atom_id res chain seq x y z
N MET A 1 0.27 13.76 -2.67
CA MET A 1 1.50 12.96 -2.80
C MET A 1 2.18 13.26 -4.15
N LYS A 2 3.51 13.10 -4.30
CA LYS A 2 4.17 13.21 -5.62
C LYS A 2 3.95 11.92 -6.43
N GLN A 3 3.85 12.02 -7.76
CA GLN A 3 3.63 10.87 -8.65
C GLN A 3 4.66 9.75 -8.43
N ALA A 4 5.95 10.09 -8.38
CA ALA A 4 7.01 9.11 -8.12
C ALA A 4 6.82 8.31 -6.82
N THR A 5 6.18 8.88 -5.80
CA THR A 5 5.85 8.15 -4.56
C THR A 5 4.65 7.23 -4.74
N ILE A 6 3.66 7.65 -5.53
CA ILE A 6 2.52 6.78 -5.91
C ILE A 6 3.06 5.57 -6.68
N ASP A 7 3.94 5.80 -7.65
CA ASP A 7 4.52 4.73 -8.47
C ASP A 7 5.33 3.74 -7.63
N GLN A 8 6.11 4.23 -6.66
CA GLN A 8 6.84 3.38 -5.70
C GLN A 8 5.91 2.52 -4.84
N ILE A 9 4.81 3.10 -4.33
CA ILE A 9 3.81 2.38 -3.54
C ILE A 9 3.14 1.30 -4.40
N ALA A 10 2.72 1.66 -5.61
CA ALA A 10 2.08 0.74 -6.54
C ALA A 10 3.01 -0.42 -6.91
N LEU A 11 4.29 -0.14 -7.19
CA LEU A 11 5.29 -1.16 -7.48
C LEU A 11 5.53 -2.09 -6.28
N GLY A 12 5.58 -1.54 -5.06
CA GLY A 12 5.71 -2.35 -3.85
C GLY A 12 4.51 -3.29 -3.65
N ALA A 13 3.30 -2.76 -3.77
CA ALA A 13 2.08 -3.56 -3.66
C ALA A 13 1.98 -4.64 -4.74
N ALA A 14 2.38 -4.33 -5.98
CA ALA A 14 2.40 -5.29 -7.08
C ALA A 14 3.35 -6.47 -6.80
N ARG A 15 4.56 -6.20 -6.30
CA ARG A 15 5.51 -7.26 -5.93
C ARG A 15 4.97 -8.17 -4.83
N CYS A 16 4.39 -7.60 -3.79
CA CYS A 16 3.76 -8.38 -2.72
C CYS A 16 2.57 -9.21 -3.25
N ALA A 17 1.78 -8.68 -4.19
CA ALA A 17 0.70 -9.42 -4.82
C ALA A 17 1.24 -10.60 -5.64
N GLU A 18 2.30 -10.41 -6.42
CA GLU A 18 2.97 -11.46 -7.19
C GLU A 18 3.48 -12.59 -6.27
N GLU A 19 4.12 -12.23 -5.15
CA GLU A 19 4.56 -13.19 -4.13
C GLU A 19 3.40 -14.02 -3.59
N ILE A 20 2.29 -13.37 -3.22
CA ILE A 20 1.07 -14.06 -2.75
C ILE A 20 0.49 -14.94 -3.87
N ILE A 21 0.55 -14.53 -5.14
CA ILE A 21 0.04 -15.34 -6.25
C ILE A 21 0.93 -16.56 -6.50
N VAL A 22 2.23 -16.48 -6.33
CA VAL A 22 3.15 -17.61 -6.57
C VAL A 22 3.19 -18.58 -5.40
N GLU A 23 3.00 -18.09 -4.16
CA GLU A 23 2.99 -18.91 -2.95
C GLU A 23 1.93 -20.04 -3.03
N GLU A 24 2.26 -21.19 -2.44
CA GLU A 24 1.29 -22.28 -2.27
C GLU A 24 0.33 -21.96 -1.11
N HIS A 25 -0.98 -22.11 -1.36
CA HIS A 25 -2.02 -21.83 -0.35
C HIS A 25 -2.84 -23.09 -0.09
N PRO A 26 -2.72 -23.71 1.10
CA PRO A 26 -3.49 -24.91 1.46
C PRO A 26 -5.02 -24.71 1.36
N GLY A 27 -5.50 -23.48 1.59
CA GLY A 27 -6.89 -23.09 1.42
C GLY A 27 -7.27 -22.64 0.01
N GLY A 28 -6.40 -22.86 -0.99
CA GLY A 28 -6.64 -22.60 -2.39
C GLY A 28 -6.94 -21.13 -2.72
N ALA A 29 -7.87 -20.90 -3.64
CA ALA A 29 -8.21 -19.57 -4.15
C ALA A 29 -8.76 -18.63 -3.07
N ALA A 30 -9.58 -19.14 -2.13
CA ALA A 30 -10.20 -18.33 -1.10
C ALA A 30 -9.17 -17.76 -0.11
N GLN A 31 -8.22 -18.58 0.35
CA GLN A 31 -7.15 -18.11 1.23
C GLN A 31 -6.24 -17.09 0.54
N ARG A 32 -5.91 -17.33 -0.73
CA ARG A 32 -5.15 -16.39 -1.55
C ARG A 32 -5.86 -15.05 -1.70
N GLN A 33 -7.16 -15.06 -1.99
CA GLN A 33 -7.96 -13.84 -2.09
C GLN A 33 -8.00 -13.07 -0.77
N ALA A 34 -8.16 -13.76 0.36
CA ALA A 34 -8.15 -13.14 1.68
C ALA A 34 -6.79 -12.48 1.98
N LYS A 35 -5.67 -13.17 1.68
CA LYS A 35 -4.31 -12.60 1.81
C LYS A 35 -4.13 -11.35 0.93
N LEU A 36 -4.57 -11.38 -0.32
CA LEU A 36 -4.51 -10.21 -1.22
C LEU A 36 -5.33 -9.03 -0.68
N GLN A 37 -6.55 -9.28 -0.19
CA GLN A 37 -7.41 -8.25 0.37
C GLN A 37 -6.77 -7.58 1.61
N ALA A 38 -6.22 -8.39 2.53
CA ALA A 38 -5.50 -7.89 3.70
C ALA A 38 -4.29 -7.04 3.29
N MET A 39 -3.46 -7.57 2.38
CA MET A 39 -2.28 -6.87 1.87
C MET A 39 -2.65 -5.52 1.23
N PHE A 40 -3.67 -5.47 0.37
CA PHE A 40 -4.10 -4.20 -0.22
C PHE A 40 -4.64 -3.22 0.81
N ALA A 41 -5.37 -3.68 1.83
CA ALA A 41 -5.85 -2.82 2.91
C ALA A 41 -4.67 -2.16 3.66
N GLU A 42 -3.62 -2.91 3.98
CA GLU A 42 -2.41 -2.39 4.61
C GLU A 42 -1.70 -1.33 3.75
N TRP A 43 -1.58 -1.58 2.43
CA TRP A 43 -0.98 -0.61 1.52
C TRP A 43 -1.79 0.67 1.38
N ILE A 44 -3.13 0.56 1.35
CA ILE A 44 -4.04 1.72 1.35
C ILE A 44 -3.86 2.52 2.64
N GLU A 45 -3.84 1.86 3.80
CA GLU A 45 -3.61 2.52 5.08
C GLU A 45 -2.26 3.25 5.10
N HIS A 46 -1.20 2.59 4.62
CA HIS A 46 0.13 3.19 4.52
C HIS A 46 0.12 4.44 3.64
N ALA A 47 -0.52 4.39 2.48
CA ALA A 47 -0.62 5.51 1.55
C ALA A 47 -1.39 6.69 2.15
N VAL A 48 -2.52 6.43 2.82
CA VAL A 48 -3.33 7.45 3.51
C VAL A 48 -2.53 8.10 4.62
N ASN A 49 -1.91 7.31 5.49
CA ASN A 49 -1.07 7.81 6.59
C ASN A 49 0.07 8.69 6.09
N ARG A 50 0.70 8.32 4.96
CA ARG A 50 1.75 9.12 4.34
C ARG A 50 1.22 10.44 3.81
N GLU A 51 0.05 10.46 3.17
CA GLU A 51 -0.53 11.70 2.67
C GLU A 51 -0.95 12.64 3.80
N VAL A 52 -1.51 12.12 4.89
CA VAL A 52 -1.82 12.90 6.10
C VAL A 52 -0.56 13.57 6.67
N ARG A 53 0.56 12.83 6.78
CA ARG A 53 1.84 13.41 7.23
C ARG A 53 2.34 14.50 6.27
N ASN A 54 2.21 14.30 4.97
CA ASN A 54 2.60 15.30 3.96
C ASN A 54 1.73 16.56 4.04
N ALA A 55 0.42 16.41 4.27
CA ALA A 55 -0.50 17.52 4.46
C ALA A 55 -0.13 18.33 5.71
N ARG A 56 0.13 17.65 6.84
CA ARG A 56 0.58 18.29 8.08
C ARG A 56 1.86 19.10 7.87
N ARG A 57 2.89 18.51 7.24
CA ARG A 57 4.15 19.20 6.90
C ARG A 57 3.97 20.38 5.94
N ARG A 58 2.91 20.39 5.13
CA ARG A 58 2.59 21.53 4.26
C ARG A 58 2.02 22.67 5.08
N VAL A 59 1.10 22.39 5.98
CA VAL A 59 0.50 23.39 6.88
C VAL A 59 1.56 24.01 7.82
N GLU A 60 2.43 23.19 8.41
CA GLU A 60 3.51 23.67 9.29
C GLU A 60 4.45 24.65 8.57
N ARG A 61 4.82 24.35 7.31
CA ARG A 61 5.64 25.25 6.48
C ARG A 61 4.96 26.54 6.06
N TRP A 62 3.63 26.57 6.01
CA TRP A 62 2.86 27.78 5.68
C TRP A 62 2.65 28.70 6.89
N ARG A 63 2.83 28.19 8.10
CA ARG A 63 2.66 28.95 9.36
C ARG A 63 3.99 29.45 9.94
N ALA A 64 5.12 28.95 9.45
CA ALA A 64 6.46 29.41 9.78
C ALA A 64 6.88 30.52 8.80
#